data_AF-A0A1B0F9Z9-F1
#
_entry.id   AF-A0A1B0F9Z9-F1
#
_cell.length_a   1.000
_cell.length_b   1.000
_cell.length_c   1.000
_cell.angle_alpha   90.00
_cell.angle_beta   90.00
_cell.angle_gamma   90.00
#
_symmetry.space_group_name_H-M   'P 1'
#
loop_
_entity.id
_entity.type
_entity.pdbx_description
1 polymer ?
#
loop_
_entity_poly.entity_id
_entity_poly.type
_entity_poly.pdbx_seq_one_letter_code
_entity_poly.pdbx_strand_id
1 'polypeptide(L)'
;MYEEDLQTVGKNISNHNQNLNRLDTYTSLLAGFSIFGILGHLAHGIGTDDIGSLLKGDLELAFISYPNAVAKFENMPQIFSVLLFLMLLLLGIGSNMGMNLTLQLYLNFRRL
;
A
#
# COMPACT_ATOMS: atom_id res chain seq x y z
N MET A 1 -16.76 38.14 -12.55
CA MET A 1 -16.88 37.84 -11.11
C MET A 1 -17.18 36.36 -10.89
N TYR A 2 -18.41 35.85 -11.14
CA TYR A 2 -18.70 34.40 -10.96
C TYR A 2 -17.88 33.41 -11.83
N GLU A 3 -17.52 33.78 -13.06
CA GLU A 3 -16.71 32.94 -13.96
C GLU A 3 -15.24 32.79 -13.51
N GLU A 4 -14.66 33.81 -12.86
CA GLU A 4 -13.28 33.77 -12.33
C GLU A 4 -13.18 32.91 -11.06
N ASP A 5 -14.21 32.92 -10.22
CA ASP A 5 -14.31 32.06 -9.04
C ASP A 5 -14.46 30.58 -9.46
N LEU A 6 -15.25 30.30 -10.50
CA LEU A 6 -15.41 28.95 -11.06
C LEU A 6 -14.11 28.41 -11.67
N GLN A 7 -13.36 29.24 -12.41
CA GLN A 7 -12.04 28.88 -12.94
C GLN A 7 -11.04 28.60 -11.81
N THR A 8 -11.05 29.41 -10.75
CA THR A 8 -10.17 29.25 -9.58
C THR A 8 -10.49 27.97 -8.80
N VAL A 9 -11.78 27.70 -8.58
CA VAL A 9 -12.25 26.46 -7.92
C VAL A 9 -11.92 25.23 -8.79
N GLY A 10 -12.17 25.29 -10.09
CA GLY A 10 -11.83 24.21 -11.02
C GLY A 10 -10.33 23.88 -11.04
N LYS A 11 -9.48 24.92 -11.04
CA LYS A 11 -8.02 24.76 -10.97
C LYS A 11 -7.57 24.12 -9.66
N ASN A 12 -8.15 24.50 -8.52
CA ASN A 12 -7.83 23.92 -7.22
C ASN A 12 -8.22 22.44 -7.14
N ILE A 13 -9.40 22.07 -7.67
CA ILE A 13 -9.88 20.69 -7.70
C ILE A 13 -8.99 19.83 -8.60
N SER A 14 -8.63 20.33 -9.79
CA SER A 14 -7.74 19.62 -10.72
C SER A 14 -6.36 19.35 -10.10
N ASN A 15 -5.75 20.35 -9.47
CA ASN A 15 -4.47 20.20 -8.79
C ASN A 15 -4.55 19.22 -7.60
N HIS A 16 -5.65 19.24 -6.84
CA HIS A 16 -5.88 18.30 -5.73
C HIS A 16 -5.97 16.85 -6.23
N ASN A 17 -6.78 16.61 -7.26
CA ASN A 17 -6.93 15.29 -7.87
C ASN A 17 -5.61 14.79 -8.47
N GLN A 18 -4.83 15.66 -9.09
CA GLN A 18 -3.51 15.30 -9.61
C GLN A 18 -2.58 14.82 -8.49
N ASN A 19 -2.62 15.43 -7.31
CA ASN A 19 -1.80 14.99 -6.18
C ASN A 19 -2.21 13.62 -5.66
N LEU A 20 -3.52 13.38 -5.50
CA LEU A 20 -4.05 12.08 -5.08
C LEU A 20 -3.69 10.97 -6.08
N ASN A 21 -3.97 11.17 -7.36
CA ASN A 21 -3.68 10.20 -8.41
C ASN A 21 -2.18 9.84 -8.48
N ARG A 22 -1.30 10.80 -8.20
CA ARG A 22 0.15 10.55 -8.13
C ARG A 22 0.49 9.63 -6.97
N LEU A 23 -0.04 9.88 -5.78
CA LEU A 23 0.17 9.04 -4.59
C LEU A 23 -0.36 7.62 -4.77
N ASP A 24 -1.53 7.48 -5.41
CA ASP A 24 -2.12 6.16 -5.73
C ASP A 24 -1.24 5.38 -6.71
N THR A 25 -0.72 6.07 -7.73
CA THR A 25 0.20 5.46 -8.71
C THR A 25 1.50 5.00 -8.04
N TYR A 26 2.09 5.81 -7.15
CA TYR A 26 3.29 5.41 -6.41
C TYR A 26 3.03 4.20 -5.50
N THR A 27 1.90 4.18 -4.80
CA THR A 27 1.52 3.06 -3.92
C THR A 27 1.32 1.78 -4.72
N SER A 28 0.66 1.85 -5.89
CA SER A 28 0.48 0.72 -6.80
C SER A 28 1.80 0.22 -7.39
N LEU A 29 2.71 1.10 -7.78
CA LEU A 29 4.06 0.74 -8.25
C LEU A 29 4.86 0.03 -7.15
N LEU A 30 4.86 0.56 -5.93
CA LEU A 30 5.52 -0.09 -4.79
C LEU A 30 4.94 -1.48 -4.49
N ALA A 31 3.61 -1.63 -4.55
CA ALA A 31 2.96 -2.91 -4.38
C ALA A 31 3.34 -3.92 -5.48
N GLY A 32 3.38 -3.48 -6.74
CA GLY A 32 3.81 -4.30 -7.87
C GLY A 32 5.27 -4.75 -7.75
N PHE A 33 6.20 -3.83 -7.47
CA PHE A 33 7.61 -4.18 -7.26
C PHE A 33 7.81 -5.12 -6.07
N SER A 34 7.04 -4.94 -4.99
CA SER A 34 7.08 -5.85 -3.84
C SER A 34 6.63 -7.25 -4.25
N ILE A 35 5.44 -7.41 -4.84
CA ILE A 35 4.90 -8.72 -5.24
C ILE A 35 5.79 -9.41 -6.30
N PHE A 36 6.19 -8.71 -7.37
CA PHE A 36 7.08 -9.27 -8.39
C PHE A 36 8.46 -9.62 -7.85
N GLY A 37 8.98 -8.84 -6.90
CA GLY A 37 10.22 -9.15 -6.19
C GLY A 37 10.17 -10.47 -5.45
N ILE A 38 9.05 -10.72 -4.78
CA ILE A 38 8.80 -11.92 -3.98
C ILE A 38 8.63 -13.14 -4.89
N LEU A 39 7.79 -13.01 -5.93
CA LEU A 39 7.56 -14.06 -6.91
C LEU A 39 8.82 -14.39 -7.73
N GLY A 40 9.63 -13.39 -8.10
CA GLY A 40 10.82 -13.59 -8.95
C GLY A 40 11.89 -14.48 -8.33
N HIS A 41 12.05 -14.46 -7.02
CA HIS A 41 12.99 -15.34 -6.32
C HIS A 41 12.37 -16.65 -5.85
N LEU A 42 11.08 -16.66 -5.48
CA LEU A 42 10.36 -17.92 -5.31
C LEU A 42 10.42 -18.78 -6.58
N ALA A 43 10.33 -18.15 -7.76
CA ALA A 43 10.51 -18.81 -9.04
C ALA A 43 11.92 -19.37 -9.28
N HIS A 44 12.95 -18.91 -8.56
CA HIS A 44 14.33 -19.35 -8.72
C HIS A 44 14.81 -20.31 -7.62
N GLY A 45 14.29 -20.19 -6.40
CA GLY A 45 14.76 -20.93 -5.23
C GLY A 45 13.83 -22.08 -4.76
N ILE A 46 12.55 -22.07 -5.12
CA ILE A 46 11.58 -23.09 -4.65
C ILE A 46 10.96 -23.79 -5.86
N GLY A 47 11.39 -25.02 -6.11
CA GLY A 47 10.72 -25.92 -7.04
C GLY A 47 9.29 -26.19 -6.57
N THR A 48 8.33 -25.51 -7.21
CA THR A 48 6.91 -25.84 -7.47
C THR A 48 5.97 -26.38 -6.39
N ASP A 49 6.40 -26.83 -5.21
CA ASP A 49 5.55 -27.70 -4.40
C ASP A 49 4.75 -27.00 -3.30
N ASP A 50 5.08 -25.76 -2.89
CA ASP A 50 4.42 -25.14 -1.73
C ASP A 50 4.10 -23.63 -1.82
N ILE A 51 4.21 -23.02 -3.01
CA ILE A 51 3.76 -21.62 -3.24
C ILE A 51 2.26 -21.42 -3.01
N GLY A 52 1.45 -22.47 -3.26
CA GLY A 52 0.01 -22.44 -3.05
C GLY A 52 -0.41 -22.51 -1.57
N SER A 53 0.44 -23.02 -0.69
CA SER A 53 0.19 -23.11 0.75
C SER A 53 0.42 -21.76 1.44
N LEU A 54 1.48 -21.04 1.04
CA LEU A 54 1.80 -19.69 1.55
C LEU A 54 0.74 -18.64 1.20
N LEU A 55 0.03 -18.81 0.07
CA LEU A 55 -1.03 -17.90 -0.38
C LEU A 55 -2.42 -18.25 0.17
N LYS A 56 -2.58 -19.44 0.76
CA LYS A 56 -3.86 -19.93 1.32
C LYS A 56 -3.96 -19.75 2.82
N GLY A 57 -2.86 -19.44 3.51
CA GLY A 57 -2.91 -19.07 4.92
C GLY A 57 -3.67 -17.75 5.09
N ASP A 58 -4.55 -17.69 6.09
CA ASP A 58 -5.25 -16.48 6.49
C ASP A 58 -4.29 -15.28 6.53
N LEU A 59 -4.81 -14.07 6.30
CA LEU A 59 -4.04 -12.82 6.20
C LEU A 59 -3.00 -12.68 7.33
N GLU A 60 -3.31 -13.19 8.53
CA GLU A 60 -2.44 -13.23 9.72
C GLU A 60 -1.20 -14.15 9.56
N LEU A 61 -1.33 -15.28 8.86
CA LEU A 61 -0.21 -16.18 8.53
C LEU A 61 0.66 -15.60 7.40
N ALA A 62 0.06 -14.88 6.46
CA ALA A 62 0.78 -14.20 5.38
C ALA A 62 1.69 -13.08 5.92
N PHE A 63 1.25 -12.30 6.90
CA PHE A 63 2.08 -11.24 7.50
C PHE A 63 3.37 -11.74 8.19
N ILE A 64 3.45 -13.03 8.54
CA ILE A 64 4.63 -13.64 9.19
C ILE A 64 5.42 -14.50 8.20
N SER A 65 4.73 -15.28 7.37
CA SER A 65 5.38 -16.21 6.45
C SER A 65 5.92 -15.51 5.20
N TYR A 66 5.25 -14.45 4.72
CA TYR A 66 5.68 -13.70 3.53
C TYR A 66 6.98 -12.92 3.78
N PRO A 67 7.16 -12.20 4.91
CA PRO A 67 8.43 -11.57 5.23
C PRO A 67 9.55 -12.58 5.53
N ASN A 68 9.23 -13.77 6.06
CA ASN A 68 10.22 -14.83 6.31
C ASN A 68 10.68 -15.54 5.02
N ALA A 69 9.78 -15.75 4.06
CA ALA A 69 10.14 -16.24 2.73
C ALA A 69 10.98 -15.20 1.96
N VAL A 70 10.67 -13.92 2.15
CA VAL A 70 11.46 -12.79 1.68
C VAL A 70 12.81 -12.71 2.38
N ALA A 71 12.90 -12.74 3.69
CA ALA A 71 14.17 -12.52 4.40
C ALA A 71 15.26 -13.58 4.10
N LYS A 72 14.91 -14.69 3.45
CA LYS A 72 15.82 -15.77 3.06
C LYS A 72 16.55 -15.53 1.72
N PHE A 73 16.37 -14.38 1.06
CA PHE A 73 17.14 -14.01 -0.15
C PHE A 73 18.67 -14.01 0.12
N GLU A 74 19.45 -14.72 -0.70
CA GLU A 74 20.92 -14.72 -0.61
C GLU A 74 21.59 -13.52 -1.32
N ASN A 75 20.96 -12.92 -2.35
CA ASN A 75 21.65 -11.93 -3.20
C ASN A 75 21.35 -10.45 -2.92
N MET A 76 20.26 -10.08 -2.21
CA MET A 76 19.95 -8.68 -1.82
C MET A 76 18.67 -8.56 -0.95
N PRO A 77 18.58 -9.23 0.22
CA PRO A 77 17.37 -9.22 1.06
C PRO A 77 16.96 -7.82 1.55
N GLN A 78 17.92 -6.90 1.66
CA GLN A 78 17.72 -5.57 2.25
C GLN A 78 16.77 -4.69 1.41
N ILE A 79 16.86 -4.71 0.07
CA ILE A 79 16.01 -3.87 -0.78
C ILE A 79 14.55 -4.36 -0.75
N PHE A 80 14.34 -5.68 -0.83
CA PHE A 80 13.00 -6.26 -0.76
C PHE A 80 12.38 -6.11 0.63
N SER A 81 13.17 -6.25 1.70
CA SER A 81 12.70 -6.00 3.06
C SER A 81 12.26 -4.54 3.24
N VAL A 82 13.05 -3.56 2.77
CA VAL A 82 12.69 -2.13 2.81
C VAL A 82 11.42 -1.85 2.01
N LEU A 83 11.28 -2.44 0.81
CA LEU A 83 10.12 -2.21 -0.05
C LEU A 83 8.83 -2.80 0.53
N LEU A 84 8.92 -4.00 1.12
CA LEU A 84 7.83 -4.65 1.84
C LEU A 84 7.43 -3.84 3.06
N PHE A 85 8.40 -3.38 3.85
CA PHE A 85 8.13 -2.57 5.05
C PHE A 85 7.54 -1.21 4.70
N LEU A 86 8.03 -0.58 3.62
CA LEU A 86 7.49 0.68 3.13
C LEU A 86 6.03 0.52 2.68
N MET A 87 5.71 -0.51 1.91
CA MET A 87 4.32 -0.79 1.50
C MET A 87 3.41 -1.04 2.71
N LEU A 88 3.85 -1.83 3.69
CA LEU A 88 3.08 -2.08 4.91
C LEU A 88 2.91 -0.82 5.77
N LEU A 89 3.93 0.05 5.81
CA LEU A 89 3.85 1.35 6.47
C LEU A 89 2.83 2.27 5.81
N LEU A 90 2.83 2.37 4.46
CA LEU A 90 1.81 3.14 3.73
C LEU A 90 0.39 2.62 4.01
N LEU A 91 0.21 1.29 4.04
CA LEU A 91 -1.08 0.67 4.33
C LEU A 91 -1.55 0.96 5.76
N GLY A 92 -0.64 0.87 6.73
CA GLY A 92 -0.89 1.23 8.13
C GLY A 92 -1.27 2.71 8.30
N ILE A 93 -0.54 3.63 7.66
CA ILE A 93 -0.86 5.06 7.70
C ILE A 93 -2.23 5.33 7.06
N GLY A 94 -2.53 4.73 5.89
CA GLY A 94 -3.82 4.90 5.22
C GLY A 94 -5.00 4.43 6.07
N SER A 95 -4.87 3.27 6.72
CA SER A 95 -5.91 2.74 7.62
C SER A 95 -6.13 3.63 8.85
N ASN A 96 -5.04 4.10 9.47
CA ASN A 96 -5.13 4.99 10.62
C ASN A 96 -5.78 6.33 10.27
N MET A 97 -5.46 6.91 9.11
CA MET A 97 -6.08 8.16 8.65
C MET A 97 -7.60 8.00 8.44
N GLY A 98 -8.03 6.88 7.85
CA GLY A 98 -9.46 6.57 7.67
C GLY A 98 -10.21 6.42 8.99
N MET A 99 -9.63 5.72 9.96
CA MET A 99 -10.23 5.58 11.29
C MET A 99 -10.32 6.91 12.02
N ASN A 100 -9.25 7.72 12.02
CA ASN A 100 -9.25 9.03 12.67
C ASN A 100 -10.30 9.97 12.06
N LEU A 101 -10.44 9.98 10.73
CA LEU A 101 -11.48 10.74 10.04
C LEU A 101 -12.88 10.27 10.44
N THR A 102 -13.09 8.95 10.51
CA THR A 102 -14.38 8.36 10.90
C THR A 102 -14.75 8.71 12.33
N LEU A 103 -13.79 8.64 13.25
CA LEU A 103 -13.98 9.05 14.64
C LEU A 103 -14.28 10.54 14.77
N GLN A 104 -13.58 11.39 14.01
CA GLN A 104 -13.83 12.82 14.01
C GLN A 104 -15.22 13.15 13.47
N LEU A 105 -15.65 12.50 12.38
CA LEU A 105 -17.01 12.64 11.86
C LEU A 105 -18.06 12.15 12.88
N TYR A 106 -17.83 11.00 13.50
CA TYR A 106 -18.74 10.43 14.48
C TYR A 106 -18.91 11.34 15.71
N LEU A 107 -17.81 11.87 16.25
CA LEU A 107 -17.85 12.81 17.36
C LEU A 107 -18.51 14.14 16.96
N ASN A 108 -18.31 14.60 15.73
CA ASN A 108 -18.97 15.80 15.22
C ASN A 108 -20.48 15.61 15.09
N PHE A 109 -20.94 14.43 14.66
CA PHE A 109 -22.36 14.10 14.56
C PHE A 109 -23.01 13.88 15.93
N ARG A 110 -22.27 13.31 16.90
CA ARG A 110 -22.72 13.14 18.29
C ARG A 110 -22.79 14.46 19.07
N ARG A 111 -22.11 15.51 18.60
CA ARG A 111 -22.12 16.85 19.21
C ARG A 111 -23.32 17.71 18.77
N LEU A 112 -24.08 17.26 17.78
CA LEU A 112 -25.32 17.87 17.28
C LEU A 112 -26.53 17.16 17.92
#